data_AF-A0AA96QFV7-F1
#
_entry.id   AF-A0AA96QFV7-F1
#
_cell.length_a   1.000
_cell.length_b   1.000
_cell.length_c   1.000
_cell.angle_alpha   90.00
_cell.angle_beta   90.00
_cell.angle_gamma   90.00
#
_symmetry.space_group_name_H-M   'P 1'
#
loop_
_entity.id
_entity.type
_entity.pdbx_description
1 polymer ?
#
loop_
_entity_poly.entity_id
_entity_poly.type
_entity_poly.pdbx_seq_one_letter_code
_entity_poly.pdbx_strand_id
1 'polypeptide(L)'
;MAIIKQHQESSVPTAPMELSDVVGYVLEHADDNDLAAIAQAMKSRRTILRMKAAAAVTVQTRVTIDGLSPTYLNGLCGVVTEIVNGRGEQLATVTLDKASTARLAVSSTRYGHLAGRDSHDLRGVPLSCCKVTSA
;
A
#
# COMPACT_ATOMS: atom_id res chain seq x y z
N MET A 1 -14.20 -24.62 -59.16
CA MET A 1 -14.90 -23.54 -58.44
C MET A 1 -15.13 -24.00 -57.01
N ALA A 2 -14.30 -23.57 -56.06
CA ALA A 2 -14.46 -23.91 -54.65
C ALA A 2 -15.02 -22.69 -53.91
N ILE A 3 -16.21 -22.85 -53.32
CA ILE A 3 -16.87 -21.84 -52.49
C ILE A 3 -16.40 -22.06 -51.05
N ILE A 4 -15.49 -21.22 -50.56
CA ILE A 4 -15.10 -21.22 -49.15
C ILE A 4 -16.16 -20.43 -48.38
N LYS A 5 -16.99 -21.12 -47.60
CA LYS A 5 -17.88 -20.52 -46.60
C LYS A 5 -17.02 -20.00 -45.44
N GLN A 6 -16.93 -18.69 -45.30
CA GLN A 6 -16.36 -18.06 -44.11
C GLN A 6 -17.28 -18.32 -42.90
N HIS A 7 -16.74 -18.98 -41.88
CA HIS A 7 -17.32 -18.97 -40.53
C HIS A 7 -17.06 -17.59 -39.92
N GLN A 8 -18.13 -16.88 -39.57
CA GLN A 8 -18.02 -15.72 -38.68
C GLN A 8 -17.78 -16.23 -37.26
N GLU A 9 -16.58 -16.05 -36.75
CA GLU A 9 -16.31 -16.01 -35.31
C GLU A 9 -16.99 -14.75 -34.76
N SER A 10 -18.06 -14.96 -33.99
CA SER A 10 -18.74 -13.89 -33.25
C SER A 10 -17.83 -13.42 -32.12
N SER A 11 -17.06 -12.35 -32.36
CA SER A 11 -16.30 -11.68 -31.30
C SER A 11 -17.30 -10.93 -30.42
N VAL A 12 -17.61 -11.48 -29.24
CA VAL A 12 -18.33 -10.73 -28.21
C VAL A 12 -17.46 -9.52 -27.85
N PRO A 13 -17.93 -8.28 -28.03
CA PRO A 13 -17.19 -7.11 -27.57
C PRO A 13 -17.26 -7.11 -26.04
N THR A 14 -16.16 -7.47 -25.38
CA THR A 14 -16.02 -7.30 -23.93
C THR A 14 -15.87 -5.81 -23.65
N ALA A 15 -17.00 -5.10 -23.60
CA ALA A 15 -17.03 -3.73 -23.10
C ALA A 15 -16.48 -3.72 -21.67
N PRO A 16 -15.69 -2.70 -21.28
CA PRO A 16 -15.22 -2.58 -19.91
C PRO A 16 -16.42 -2.51 -18.99
N MET A 17 -16.50 -3.45 -18.05
CA MET A 17 -17.54 -3.46 -17.02
C MET A 17 -17.34 -2.24 -16.11
N GLU A 18 -18.37 -1.40 -15.99
CA GLU A 18 -18.30 -0.22 -15.14
C GLU A 18 -18.38 -0.60 -13.66
N LEU A 19 -17.72 0.16 -12.79
CA LEU A 19 -17.73 -0.12 -11.35
C LEU A 19 -19.16 -0.10 -10.78
N SER A 20 -20.03 0.75 -11.34
CA SER A 20 -21.45 0.82 -10.98
C SER A 20 -22.18 -0.50 -11.19
N ASP A 21 -21.86 -1.23 -12.26
CA ASP A 21 -22.53 -2.48 -12.61
C ASP A 21 -22.15 -3.59 -11.62
N VAL A 22 -20.87 -3.63 -11.22
CA VAL A 22 -20.38 -4.54 -10.18
C VAL A 22 -21.03 -4.24 -8.84
N VAL A 23 -21.11 -2.95 -8.46
CA VAL A 23 -21.77 -2.54 -7.22
C VAL A 23 -23.25 -2.90 -7.24
N GLY A 24 -23.95 -2.70 -8.36
CA GLY A 24 -25.34 -3.11 -8.55
C GLY A 24 -25.53 -4.62 -8.36
N TYR A 25 -24.69 -5.43 -8.99
CA TYR A 25 -24.72 -6.89 -8.81
C TYR A 25 -24.54 -7.28 -7.33
N VAL A 26 -23.57 -6.68 -6.64
CA VAL A 26 -23.29 -6.99 -5.23
C VAL A 26 -24.47 -6.65 -4.31
N LEU A 27 -25.19 -5.56 -4.60
CA LEU A 27 -26.32 -5.13 -3.77
C LEU A 27 -27.59 -5.96 -4.01
N GLU A 28 -27.81 -6.44 -5.23
CA GLU A 28 -29.08 -7.06 -5.61
C GLU A 28 -29.01 -8.59 -5.70
N HIS A 29 -27.84 -9.17 -6.01
CA HIS A 29 -27.72 -10.57 -6.42
C HIS A 29 -26.66 -11.38 -5.68
N ALA A 30 -25.66 -10.74 -5.05
CA ALA A 30 -24.57 -11.48 -4.42
C ALA A 30 -25.02 -12.25 -3.18
N ASP A 31 -24.62 -13.52 -3.12
CA ASP A 31 -24.76 -14.37 -1.94
C ASP A 31 -23.50 -14.32 -1.06
N ASP A 32 -23.52 -15.05 0.06
CA ASP A 32 -22.39 -15.08 1.01
C ASP A 32 -21.08 -15.59 0.37
N ASN A 33 -21.15 -16.49 -0.60
CA ASN A 33 -19.96 -17.00 -1.29
C ASN A 33 -19.38 -15.94 -2.21
N ASP A 34 -20.23 -15.21 -2.94
CA ASP A 34 -19.82 -14.07 -3.77
C ASP A 34 -19.16 -12.99 -2.91
N LEU A 35 -19.75 -12.65 -1.76
CA LEU A 35 -19.18 -11.67 -0.83
C LEU A 35 -17.83 -12.12 -0.27
N ALA A 36 -17.69 -13.40 0.09
CA ALA A 36 -16.42 -13.95 0.55
C ALA A 36 -15.34 -13.91 -0.56
N ALA A 37 -15.72 -14.25 -1.80
CA ALA A 37 -14.83 -14.19 -2.95
C ALA A 37 -14.36 -12.76 -3.23
N ILE A 38 -15.26 -11.78 -3.17
CA ILE A 38 -14.93 -10.35 -3.33
C ILE A 38 -14.00 -9.88 -2.21
N ALA A 39 -14.27 -10.22 -0.96
CA ALA A 39 -13.42 -9.87 0.16
C ALA A 39 -11.99 -10.43 -0.02
N GLN A 40 -11.86 -11.67 -0.49
CA GLN A 40 -10.58 -12.29 -0.78
C GLN A 40 -9.86 -11.63 -1.96
N ALA A 41 -10.59 -11.26 -3.03
CA ALA A 41 -10.05 -10.52 -4.16
C ALA A 41 -9.55 -9.12 -3.73
N MET A 42 -10.31 -8.40 -2.90
CA MET A 42 -9.91 -7.11 -2.33
C MET A 42 -8.65 -7.22 -1.48
N LYS A 43 -8.57 -8.23 -0.61
CA LYS A 43 -7.38 -8.51 0.20
C LYS A 43 -6.16 -8.76 -0.69
N SER A 44 -6.31 -9.62 -1.70
CA SER A 44 -5.25 -9.94 -2.66
C SER A 44 -4.78 -8.70 -3.42
N ARG A 45 -5.71 -7.87 -3.90
CA ARG A 45 -5.40 -6.63 -4.60
C ARG A 45 -4.65 -5.65 -3.71
N ARG A 46 -5.06 -5.48 -2.46
CA ARG A 46 -4.37 -4.62 -1.49
C ARG A 46 -2.94 -5.09 -1.23
N THR A 47 -2.72 -6.40 -1.12
CA THR A 47 -1.36 -6.97 -1.01
C THR A 47 -0.51 -6.62 -2.23
N ILE A 48 -1.02 -6.81 -3.44
CA ILE A 48 -0.30 -6.47 -4.67
C ILE A 48 0.04 -4.98 -4.73
N LEU A 49 -0.90 -4.10 -4.38
CA LEU A 49 -0.67 -2.66 -4.37
C LEU A 49 0.39 -2.27 -3.34
N ARG A 50 0.39 -2.88 -2.16
CA ARG A 50 1.43 -2.70 -1.13
C ARG A 50 2.80 -3.16 -1.61
N MET A 51 2.88 -4.32 -2.28
CA MET A 51 4.14 -4.81 -2.85
C MET A 51 4.66 -3.88 -3.95
N LYS A 52 3.78 -3.36 -4.81
CA LYS A 52 4.16 -2.37 -5.83
C LYS A 52 4.64 -1.06 -5.21
N ALA A 53 3.97 -0.59 -4.16
CA ALA A 53 4.39 0.60 -3.43
C ALA A 53 5.76 0.39 -2.77
N ALA A 54 5.97 -0.76 -2.12
CA ALA A 54 7.26 -1.14 -1.53
C ALA A 54 8.39 -1.16 -2.58
N ALA A 55 8.13 -1.69 -3.77
CA ALA A 55 9.12 -1.73 -4.85
C ALA A 55 9.53 -0.34 -5.37
N ALA A 56 8.70 0.69 -5.17
CA ALA A 56 9.03 2.06 -5.54
C ALA A 56 9.88 2.79 -4.47
N VAL A 57 10.06 2.19 -3.29
CA VAL A 57 10.83 2.78 -2.18
C VAL A 57 12.27 2.30 -2.26
N THR A 58 13.19 3.24 -2.47
CA THR A 58 14.64 3.00 -2.44
C THR A 58 15.31 3.82 -1.33
N VAL A 59 16.57 3.52 -1.02
CA VAL A 59 17.38 4.37 -0.14
C VAL A 59 17.43 5.80 -0.71
N GLN A 60 17.43 6.80 0.16
CA GLN A 60 17.26 8.24 -0.11
C GLN A 60 15.86 8.68 -0.57
N THR A 61 14.88 7.78 -0.64
CA THR A 61 13.50 8.17 -0.96
C THR A 61 12.84 8.86 0.23
N ARG A 62 12.19 10.01 0.00
CA ARG A 62 11.33 10.66 0.98
C ARG A 62 9.99 9.93 1.08
N VAL A 63 9.60 9.59 2.30
CA VAL A 63 8.41 8.78 2.56
C VAL A 63 7.57 9.36 3.70
N THR A 64 6.28 9.05 3.66
CA THR A 64 5.35 9.15 4.78
C THR A 64 5.01 7.73 5.25
N ILE A 65 5.10 7.49 6.55
CA ILE A 65 4.77 6.19 7.16
C ILE A 65 3.25 6.09 7.31
N ASP A 66 2.65 5.00 6.88
CA ASP A 66 1.22 4.73 7.02
C ASP A 66 0.90 3.24 7.12
N GLY A 67 -0.24 2.89 7.73
CA GLY A 67 -0.71 1.51 7.84
C GLY A 67 -0.04 0.68 8.93
N LEU A 68 0.61 1.31 9.91
CA LEU A 68 1.15 0.64 11.10
C LEU A 68 0.10 0.53 12.22
N SER A 69 0.19 -0.56 12.99
CA SER A 69 -0.68 -0.84 14.15
C SER A 69 -0.46 0.15 15.31
N PRO A 70 0.77 0.60 15.61
CA PRO A 70 0.97 1.81 16.41
C PRO A 70 0.55 3.03 15.59
N THR A 71 -0.70 3.46 15.75
CA THR A 71 -1.30 4.55 14.97
C THR A 71 -0.56 5.87 15.10
N TYR A 72 0.13 6.10 16.21
CA TYR A 72 0.97 7.28 16.42
C TYR A 72 2.20 7.36 15.49
N LEU A 73 2.59 6.25 14.86
CA LEU A 73 3.65 6.24 13.84
C LEU A 73 3.14 6.64 12.45
N ASN A 74 1.82 6.62 12.24
CA ASN A 74 1.23 6.98 10.95
C ASN A 74 1.24 8.50 10.75
N GLY A 75 1.58 8.91 9.53
CA GLY A 75 1.79 10.30 9.13
C GLY A 75 3.13 10.89 9.59
N LEU A 76 4.08 10.08 10.06
CA LEU A 76 5.46 10.53 10.27
C LEU A 76 6.21 10.51 8.94
N CYS A 77 7.02 11.54 8.72
CA CYS A 77 7.75 11.77 7.47
C CYS A 77 9.25 11.69 7.70
N GLY A 78 9.98 11.25 6.67
CA GLY A 78 11.42 11.15 6.72
C GLY A 78 12.03 10.65 5.41
N VAL A 79 13.31 10.31 5.48
CA VAL A 79 14.07 9.76 4.35
C VAL A 79 14.50 8.34 4.69
N VAL A 80 14.34 7.42 3.76
CA VAL A 80 14.82 6.03 3.91
C VAL A 80 16.35 6.03 3.84
N THR A 81 17.02 5.57 4.89
CA THR A 81 18.49 5.52 4.95
C THR A 81 19.06 4.11 4.82
N GLU A 82 18.25 3.10 5.11
CA GLU A 82 18.66 1.70 5.04
C GLU A 82 17.45 0.82 4.70
N ILE A 83 17.68 -0.26 3.96
CA ILE A 83 16.69 -1.31 3.69
C ILE A 83 17.35 -2.66 4.02
N VAL A 84 16.73 -3.44 4.89
CA VAL A 84 17.19 -4.76 5.32
C VAL A 84 16.08 -5.80 5.15
N ASN A 85 16.46 -7.06 4.96
CA ASN A 85 15.50 -8.17 5.00
C ASN A 85 15.31 -8.62 6.45
N GLY A 86 14.08 -8.65 6.96
CA GLY A 86 13.78 -9.05 8.32
C GLY A 86 12.39 -9.65 8.45
N ARG A 87 12.25 -10.76 9.22
CA ARG A 87 10.97 -11.44 9.48
C ARG A 87 10.17 -11.83 8.22
N GLY A 88 10.86 -12.13 7.12
CA GLY A 88 10.23 -12.52 5.86
C GLY A 88 9.71 -11.34 5.02
N GLU A 89 10.00 -10.09 5.40
CA GLU A 89 9.68 -8.89 4.62
C GLU A 89 10.87 -7.91 4.57
N GLN A 90 10.78 -6.91 3.69
CA GLN A 90 11.76 -5.83 3.65
C GLN A 90 11.39 -4.74 4.65
N LEU A 91 12.36 -4.35 5.48
CA LEU A 91 12.23 -3.34 6.52
C LEU A 91 13.16 -2.16 6.20
N ALA A 92 12.65 -0.95 6.39
CA ALA A 92 13.37 0.30 6.24
C ALA A 92 13.79 0.88 7.60
N THR A 93 14.93 1.55 7.59
CA THR A 93 15.26 2.60 8.56
C THR A 93 14.87 3.94 7.93
N VAL A 94 14.02 4.70 8.62
CA VAL A 94 13.57 6.02 8.19
C VAL A 94 14.13 7.06 9.14
N THR A 95 15.01 7.92 8.64
CA THR A 95 15.48 9.10 9.36
C THR A 95 14.40 10.17 9.31
N LEU A 96 13.72 10.37 10.44
CA LEU A 96 12.58 11.29 10.56
C LEU A 96 13.02 12.74 10.44
N ASP A 97 12.16 13.56 9.84
CA ASP A 97 12.34 15.01 9.88
C ASP A 97 12.09 15.58 11.29
N LYS A 98 12.47 16.85 11.48
CA LYS A 98 12.35 17.55 12.76
C LYS A 98 10.90 17.57 13.27
N ALA A 99 9.93 17.83 12.41
CA ALA A 99 8.52 17.88 12.79
C ALA A 99 8.01 16.51 13.26
N SER A 100 8.38 15.46 12.54
CA SER A 100 8.02 14.07 12.85
C SER A 100 8.73 13.55 14.09
N THR A 101 9.98 13.96 14.31
CA THR A 101 10.75 13.64 15.52
C THR A 101 10.14 14.30 16.75
N ALA A 102 9.78 15.58 16.66
CA ALA A 102 9.08 16.29 17.72
C ALA A 102 7.70 15.67 18.01
N ARG A 103 6.93 15.33 16.96
CA ARG A 103 5.64 14.65 17.10
C ARG A 103 5.80 13.28 17.76
N LEU A 104 6.80 12.51 17.37
CA LEU A 104 7.06 11.19 17.96
C LEU A 104 7.41 11.31 19.46
N ALA A 105 8.19 12.33 19.83
CA ALA A 105 8.57 12.58 21.22
C ALA A 105 7.37 12.79 22.16
N VAL A 106 6.32 13.47 21.69
CA VAL A 106 5.11 13.73 22.48
C VAL A 106 4.08 12.60 22.39
N SER A 107 4.14 11.78 21.35
CA SER A 107 3.09 10.76 21.09
C SER A 107 3.25 9.49 21.92
N SER A 108 4.42 9.24 22.52
CA SER A 108 4.65 8.07 23.36
C SER A 108 5.77 8.31 24.36
N THR A 109 5.57 7.90 25.61
CA THR A 109 6.57 7.96 26.69
C THR A 109 7.88 7.29 26.31
N ARG A 110 7.84 6.23 25.47
CA ARG A 110 9.03 5.53 24.97
C ARG A 110 9.98 6.46 24.21
N TYR A 111 9.43 7.45 23.51
CA TYR A 111 10.18 8.37 22.67
C TYR A 111 10.35 9.76 23.31
N GLY A 112 9.95 9.96 24.57
CA GLY A 112 10.07 11.25 25.25
C GLY A 112 11.48 11.82 25.29
N HIS A 113 12.50 10.96 25.28
CA HIS A 113 13.92 11.34 25.19
C HIS A 113 14.33 12.00 23.86
N LEU A 114 13.44 12.02 22.86
CA LEU A 114 13.63 12.73 21.59
C LEU A 114 13.21 14.20 21.65
N ALA A 115 12.66 14.67 22.78
CA ALA A 115 12.32 16.07 22.95
C ALA A 115 13.52 16.98 22.68
N GLY A 116 13.35 17.95 21.78
CA GLY A 116 14.41 18.88 21.36
C GLY A 116 15.39 18.33 20.32
N ARG A 117 15.23 17.09 19.83
CA ARG A 117 16.05 16.56 18.74
C ARG A 117 15.49 16.93 17.37
N ASP A 118 16.40 17.16 16.43
CA ASP A 118 16.04 17.51 15.04
C ASP A 118 15.85 16.29 14.13
N SER A 119 16.28 15.10 14.56
CA SER A 119 16.20 13.88 13.77
C SER A 119 16.23 12.62 14.65
N HIS A 120 15.64 11.54 14.14
CA HIS A 120 15.66 10.21 14.75
C HIS A 120 15.56 9.11 13.70
N ASP A 121 16.39 8.08 13.82
CA ASP A 121 16.32 6.89 12.98
C ASP A 121 15.27 5.91 13.51
N LEU A 122 14.11 5.90 12.87
CA LEU A 122 13.06 4.94 13.15
C LEU A 122 13.32 3.65 12.37
N ARG A 123 13.75 2.60 13.08
CA ARG A 123 14.10 1.30 12.50
C ARG A 123 12.91 0.35 12.45
N GLY A 124 12.95 -0.58 11.49
CA GLY A 124 12.02 -1.71 11.42
C GLY A 124 10.66 -1.35 10.84
N VAL A 125 10.60 -0.33 9.97
CA VAL A 125 9.37 0.07 9.28
C VAL A 125 9.19 -0.82 8.04
N PRO A 126 8.13 -1.64 7.91
CA PRO A 126 7.88 -2.39 6.68
C PRO A 126 7.85 -1.48 5.46
N LEU A 127 8.53 -1.86 4.37
CA LEU A 127 8.51 -1.07 3.13
C LEU A 127 7.09 -0.88 2.58
N SER A 128 6.21 -1.85 2.83
CA SER A 128 4.78 -1.79 2.46
C SER A 128 4.00 -0.67 3.17
N CYS A 129 4.55 -0.11 4.24
CA CYS A 129 4.03 1.00 5.02
C CYS A 129 4.67 2.35 4.66
N CYS A 130 5.68 2.36 3.79
CA CYS A 130 6.35 3.57 3.33
C CYS A 130 5.67 4.08 2.05
N LYS A 131 4.98 5.23 2.14
CA LYS A 131 4.38 5.89 0.97
C LYS A 131 5.34 6.95 0.43
N VAL A 132 5.80 6.79 -0.81
CA VAL A 132 6.64 7.80 -1.48
C VAL A 132 5.89 9.12 -1.51
N THR A 133 6.55 10.17 -1.02
CA THR A 133 6.03 11.54 -1.09
C THR A 133 6.80 12.25 -2.20
N SER A 134 6.16 12.49 -3.33
CA SER A 134 6.69 13.41 -4.34
C SER A 134 6.74 14.81 -3.71
N ALA A 135 7.94 15.39 -3.66
CA ALA A 135 8.11 16.80 -3.35
C ALA A 135 7.51 17.68 -4.45
#